data_AF-A0A507DHC8-F1
#
_entry.id   AF-A0A507DHC8-F1
#
_cell.length_a   1.000
_cell.length_b   1.000
_cell.length_c   1.000
_cell.angle_alpha   90.00
_cell.angle_beta   90.00
_cell.angle_gamma   90.00
#
_symmetry.space_group_name_H-M   'P 1'
#
loop_
_entity.id
_entity.type
_entity.pdbx_description
1 polymer ?
#
loop_
_entity_poly.entity_id
_entity_poly.type
_entity_poly.pdbx_seq_one_letter_code
_entity_poly.pdbx_strand_id
1 'polypeptide(L)'
;MDADIIHPRMVDASIMTDAPIAQRRGTHYHLHQSPLLPNNIERDAYNYFRDNWDQLATFISTVMSPERQQTTPLTRFSHEVLYRIAYTICWQGMRRQLYEKLIVHLSQELQEQQLRLSRSDLPSSVWFNAFGCLIVNHAHAISTISSIFAYLNRTYVTGELQSDLNHELRLLLHSRFIQGQSEKLFICLRMVADGSLPMGDRVVSNVILSLNRINADYYWFNPPLFQQHIPAFKTPPNATELAARFDLAQARLDVQMQLGGDGVNNMTKGMCRKHYLDPNSLPIPKRNHATGDSVDV
;
A
#
# COMPACT_ATOMS: atom_id res chain seq x y z
N MET A 1 2.34 -50.08 -33.48
CA MET A 1 1.87 -49.53 -32.20
C MET A 1 2.41 -48.10 -32.12
N ASP A 2 1.80 -47.08 -32.72
CA ASP A 2 0.35 -46.76 -32.84
C ASP A 2 -0.31 -46.77 -31.45
N ALA A 3 -1.05 -45.76 -30.95
CA ALA A 3 -1.31 -44.37 -31.37
C ALA A 3 -1.78 -43.57 -30.11
N ASP A 4 -2.04 -42.25 -30.05
CA ASP A 4 -2.03 -41.17 -31.06
C ASP A 4 -1.81 -39.79 -30.36
N ILE A 5 -1.75 -38.68 -31.11
CA ILE A 5 -1.73 -37.30 -30.58
C ILE A 5 -3.17 -36.78 -30.42
N ILE A 6 -3.56 -36.38 -29.20
CA ILE A 6 -4.90 -35.80 -28.93
C ILE A 6 -4.82 -34.28 -28.79
N HIS A 7 -5.26 -33.57 -29.83
CA HIS A 7 -5.83 -32.22 -29.74
C HIS A 7 -7.28 -32.27 -30.25
N PRO A 8 -8.26 -31.82 -29.45
CA PRO A 8 -9.21 -30.79 -29.91
C PRO A 8 -9.66 -29.86 -28.74
N ARG A 9 -10.35 -28.72 -28.92
CA ARG A 9 -10.77 -27.96 -30.11
C ARG A 9 -11.02 -26.50 -29.68
N MET A 10 -10.79 -25.53 -30.56
CA MET A 10 -11.48 -24.24 -30.49
C MET A 10 -12.94 -24.42 -30.93
N VAL A 11 -13.84 -23.55 -30.46
CA VAL A 11 -15.21 -23.43 -30.99
C VAL A 11 -15.46 -21.96 -31.32
N ASP A 12 -15.69 -21.69 -32.61
CA ASP A 12 -16.00 -20.37 -33.14
C ASP A 12 -17.49 -20.00 -32.98
N ALA A 13 -17.77 -18.71 -33.18
CA ALA A 13 -19.11 -18.14 -33.13
C ALA A 13 -19.95 -18.42 -34.41
N SER A 14 -21.29 -18.30 -34.28
CA SER A 14 -22.20 -17.53 -35.18
C SER A 14 -23.53 -18.19 -35.61
N ILE A 15 -24.60 -17.41 -35.40
CA ILE A 15 -25.84 -17.24 -36.23
C ILE A 15 -26.96 -18.30 -36.16
N MET A 16 -28.16 -17.84 -35.75
CA MET A 16 -29.51 -17.92 -36.38
C MET A 16 -30.54 -17.38 -35.35
N THR A 17 -31.20 -16.20 -35.46
CA THR A 17 -32.35 -15.80 -36.34
C THR A 17 -33.38 -16.94 -36.51
N ASP A 18 -34.64 -16.85 -36.05
CA ASP A 18 -35.62 -15.75 -36.27
C ASP A 18 -36.81 -15.70 -35.26
N ALA A 19 -37.74 -14.76 -35.48
CA ALA A 19 -38.82 -14.31 -34.56
C ALA A 19 -40.02 -15.28 -34.34
N PRO A 20 -41.01 -14.93 -33.47
CA PRO A 20 -42.11 -14.07 -33.97
C PRO A 20 -42.56 -12.93 -33.03
N ILE A 21 -43.19 -11.93 -33.65
CA ILE A 21 -43.71 -10.69 -33.05
C ILE A 21 -45.10 -10.91 -32.46
N ALA A 22 -45.35 -10.40 -31.25
CA ALA A 22 -46.68 -10.28 -30.66
C ALA A 22 -47.00 -8.83 -30.28
N GLN A 23 -47.82 -8.15 -31.09
CA GLN A 23 -48.44 -6.88 -30.71
C GLN A 23 -49.48 -7.11 -29.62
N ARG A 24 -49.52 -6.25 -28.58
CA ARG A 24 -50.79 -5.70 -28.06
C ARG A 24 -50.61 -4.55 -27.06
N ARG A 25 -51.29 -3.44 -27.40
CA ARG A 25 -51.92 -2.44 -26.50
C ARG A 25 -50.99 -1.65 -25.58
N GLY A 26 -50.80 -0.38 -25.92
CA GLY A 26 -50.14 0.58 -25.05
C GLY A 26 -50.98 0.96 -23.84
N THR A 27 -50.29 1.21 -22.73
CA THR A 27 -50.74 2.05 -21.62
C THR A 27 -49.93 3.34 -21.67
N HIS A 28 -50.62 4.48 -21.62
CA HIS A 28 -50.03 5.79 -21.78
C HIS A 28 -49.28 6.18 -20.49
N TYR A 29 -48.02 5.78 -20.35
CA TYR A 29 -47.15 6.32 -19.31
C TYR A 29 -46.81 7.77 -19.66
N HIS A 30 -47.47 8.71 -19.00
CA HIS A 30 -46.99 10.09 -18.98
C HIS A 30 -45.54 10.07 -18.46
N LEU A 31 -44.59 10.49 -19.29
CA LEU A 31 -43.31 10.96 -18.80
C LEU A 31 -43.60 12.15 -17.87
N HIS A 32 -43.57 11.88 -16.57
CA HIS A 32 -43.36 12.94 -15.60
C HIS A 32 -41.91 13.41 -15.82
N GLN A 33 -41.75 14.45 -16.63
CA GLN A 33 -40.54 15.23 -16.63
C GLN A 33 -40.32 15.69 -15.19
N SER A 34 -39.19 15.31 -14.60
CA SER A 34 -38.73 15.90 -13.34
C SER A 34 -38.74 17.41 -13.50
N PRO A 35 -39.25 18.18 -12.52
CA PRO A 35 -39.26 19.63 -12.62
C PRO A 35 -37.82 20.12 -12.81
N LEU A 36 -37.59 20.85 -13.90
CA LEU A 36 -36.30 21.50 -14.16
C LEU A 36 -35.99 22.42 -12.97
N LEU A 37 -34.98 22.03 -12.18
CA LEU A 37 -34.51 22.87 -11.09
C LEU A 37 -34.01 24.20 -11.69
N PRO A 38 -34.28 25.35 -11.07
CA PRO A 38 -33.84 26.63 -11.62
C PRO A 38 -32.31 26.68 -11.65
N ASN A 39 -31.75 26.94 -12.84
CA ASN A 39 -30.30 26.98 -13.15
C ASN A 39 -29.42 27.73 -12.13
N ASN A 40 -30.01 28.62 -11.33
CA ASN A 40 -29.33 29.35 -10.27
C ASN A 40 -28.87 28.42 -9.12
N ILE A 41 -29.67 27.42 -8.72
CA ILE A 41 -29.32 26.55 -7.57
C ILE A 41 -28.09 25.70 -7.88
N GLU A 42 -28.03 25.09 -9.06
CA GLU A 42 -26.86 24.30 -9.51
C GLU A 42 -25.62 25.19 -9.68
N ARG A 43 -25.81 26.42 -10.16
CA ARG A 43 -24.73 27.42 -10.29
C ARG A 43 -24.19 27.86 -8.94
N ASP A 44 -25.05 28.08 -7.95
CA ASP A 44 -24.65 28.47 -6.59
C ASP A 44 -23.95 27.32 -5.86
N ALA A 45 -24.42 26.08 -6.04
CA ALA A 45 -23.74 24.87 -5.59
C ALA A 45 -22.34 24.73 -6.20
N TYR A 46 -22.20 24.95 -7.51
CA TYR A 46 -20.92 24.91 -8.21
C TYR A 46 -19.97 26.05 -7.77
N ASN A 47 -20.49 27.27 -7.58
CA ASN A 47 -19.71 28.40 -7.05
C ASN A 47 -19.19 28.08 -5.65
N TYR A 48 -20.06 27.63 -4.73
CA TYR A 48 -19.66 27.25 -3.37
C TYR A 48 -18.61 26.14 -3.38
N PHE A 49 -18.78 25.10 -4.21
CA PHE A 49 -17.79 24.05 -4.40
C PHE A 49 -16.44 24.59 -4.87
N ARG A 50 -16.42 25.43 -5.92
CA ARG A 50 -15.20 26.04 -6.45
C ARG A 50 -14.49 26.86 -5.38
N ASP A 51 -15.21 27.76 -4.73
CA ASP A 51 -14.66 28.79 -3.85
C ASP A 51 -14.15 28.21 -2.50
N ASN A 52 -14.63 27.03 -2.09
CA ASN A 52 -14.19 26.36 -0.86
C ASN A 52 -13.27 25.14 -1.11
N TRP A 53 -13.15 24.65 -2.34
CA TRP A 53 -12.33 23.47 -2.65
C TRP A 53 -10.87 23.66 -2.25
N ASP A 54 -10.27 24.82 -2.50
CA ASP A 54 -8.85 25.05 -2.26
C ASP A 54 -8.48 24.94 -0.76
N GLN A 55 -9.43 25.20 0.15
CA GLN A 55 -9.24 24.99 1.57
C GLN A 55 -9.22 23.49 1.94
N LEU A 56 -10.09 22.69 1.33
CA LEU A 56 -10.07 21.22 1.46
C LEU A 56 -8.79 20.64 0.84
N ALA A 57 -8.41 21.07 -0.36
CA ALA A 57 -7.23 20.62 -1.08
C ALA A 57 -5.94 20.93 -0.30
N THR A 58 -5.81 22.16 0.21
CA THR A 58 -4.68 22.57 1.05
C THR A 58 -4.58 21.71 2.31
N PHE A 59 -5.71 21.45 2.99
CA PHE A 59 -5.73 20.52 4.12
C PHE A 59 -5.29 19.11 3.73
N ILE A 60 -5.82 18.56 2.62
CA ILE A 60 -5.49 17.22 2.13
C ILE A 60 -3.99 17.10 1.84
N SER A 61 -3.43 18.05 1.10
CA SER A 61 -1.99 18.09 0.80
C SER A 61 -1.13 18.21 2.07
N THR A 62 -1.55 19.01 3.05
CA THR A 62 -0.83 19.13 4.32
C THR A 62 -0.91 17.84 5.14
N VAL A 63 -2.08 17.23 5.32
CA VAL A 63 -2.21 15.99 6.09
C VAL A 63 -1.52 14.80 5.42
N MET A 64 -1.38 14.81 4.09
CA MET A 64 -0.65 13.76 3.35
C MET A 64 0.88 13.88 3.36
N SER A 65 1.46 15.04 3.72
CA SER A 65 2.91 15.28 3.72
C SER A 65 3.46 15.62 5.13
N PRO A 66 4.34 14.77 5.70
CA PRO A 66 5.06 15.07 6.94
C PRO A 66 5.85 16.38 6.88
N GLU A 67 6.36 16.75 5.71
CA GLU A 67 7.16 17.97 5.50
C GLU A 67 6.28 19.21 5.53
N ARG A 68 5.12 19.20 4.85
CA ARG A 68 4.17 20.32 4.88
C ARG A 68 3.61 20.57 6.29
N GLN A 69 3.49 19.53 7.13
CA GLN A 69 3.06 19.67 8.53
C GLN A 69 4.05 20.45 9.41
N GLN A 70 5.35 20.43 9.08
CA GLN A 70 6.37 21.20 9.82
C GLN A 70 6.20 22.70 9.57
N THR A 71 5.91 23.09 8.33
CA THR A 71 5.66 24.49 7.94
C THR A 71 4.22 24.95 8.17
N THR A 72 3.27 24.01 8.27
CA THR A 72 1.84 24.29 8.44
C THR A 72 1.21 23.23 9.35
N PRO A 73 1.24 23.44 10.68
CA PRO A 73 0.68 22.48 11.63
C PRO A 73 -0.81 22.21 11.38
N LEU A 74 -1.23 20.95 11.58
CA LEU A 74 -2.62 20.54 11.37
C LEU A 74 -3.62 21.30 12.26
N THR A 75 -3.17 21.81 13.41
CA THR A 75 -3.96 22.66 14.32
C THR A 75 -4.43 23.98 13.69
N ARG A 76 -3.84 24.40 12.56
CA ARG A 76 -4.29 25.57 11.78
C ARG A 76 -5.63 25.31 11.05
N PHE A 77 -6.02 24.05 10.89
CA PHE A 77 -7.26 23.67 10.21
C PHE A 77 -8.33 23.31 11.24
N SER A 78 -9.43 24.07 11.27
CA SER A 78 -10.59 23.70 12.06
C SER A 78 -11.32 22.51 11.42
N HIS A 79 -11.39 21.40 12.15
CA HIS A 79 -12.13 20.20 11.75
C HIS A 79 -13.60 20.53 11.45
N GLU A 80 -14.25 21.30 12.31
CA GLU A 80 -15.65 21.72 12.13
C GLU A 80 -15.86 22.51 10.85
N VAL A 81 -14.94 23.44 10.52
CA VAL A 81 -15.04 24.27 9.29
C VAL A 81 -14.90 23.40 8.05
N LEU A 82 -13.88 22.53 8.01
CA LEU A 82 -13.65 21.62 6.89
C LEU A 82 -14.80 20.61 6.71
N TYR A 83 -15.29 20.03 7.81
CA TYR A 83 -16.46 19.15 7.81
C TYR A 83 -17.71 19.88 7.31
N ARG A 84 -17.95 21.11 7.77
CA ARG A 84 -19.09 21.94 7.33
C ARG A 84 -19.03 22.26 5.85
N ILE A 85 -17.85 22.53 5.30
CA ILE A 85 -17.65 22.74 3.85
C ILE A 85 -18.01 21.45 3.09
N ALA A 86 -17.42 20.30 3.46
CA ALA A 86 -17.68 19.02 2.81
C ALA A 86 -19.16 18.61 2.92
N TYR A 87 -19.80 18.84 4.07
CA TYR A 87 -21.23 18.66 4.31
C TYR A 87 -22.07 19.52 3.35
N THR A 88 -21.83 20.84 3.30
CA THR A 88 -22.63 21.76 2.47
C THR A 88 -22.53 21.42 0.99
N ILE A 89 -21.32 21.10 0.50
CA ILE A 89 -21.10 20.63 -0.89
C ILE A 89 -21.95 19.39 -1.19
N CYS A 90 -21.96 18.39 -0.29
CA CYS A 90 -22.74 17.18 -0.49
C CYS A 90 -24.26 17.44 -0.43
N TRP A 91 -24.69 18.30 0.51
CA TRP A 91 -26.09 18.69 0.69
C TRP A 91 -26.64 19.46 -0.52
N GLN A 92 -25.80 20.27 -1.17
CA GLN A 92 -26.08 20.96 -2.44
C GLN A 92 -26.04 20.03 -3.68
N GLY A 93 -25.91 18.71 -3.50
CA GLY A 93 -25.95 17.72 -4.58
C GLY A 93 -24.60 17.42 -5.24
N MET A 94 -23.54 18.18 -4.94
CA MET A 94 -22.21 18.06 -5.55
C MET A 94 -21.35 16.91 -4.98
N ARG A 95 -21.98 15.89 -4.38
CA ARG A 95 -21.31 14.80 -3.65
C ARG A 95 -20.41 13.95 -4.55
N ARG A 96 -20.87 13.64 -5.77
CA ARG A 96 -20.09 12.88 -6.76
C ARG A 96 -18.83 13.63 -7.20
N GLN A 97 -18.97 14.91 -7.54
CA GLN A 97 -17.88 15.77 -7.97
C GLN A 97 -16.86 15.98 -6.85
N LEU A 98 -17.31 16.07 -5.59
CA LEU A 98 -16.44 16.12 -4.42
C LEU A 98 -15.61 14.83 -4.26
N TYR A 99 -16.23 13.66 -4.41
CA TYR A 99 -15.52 12.39 -4.39
C TYR A 99 -14.50 12.25 -5.53
N GLU A 100 -14.92 12.51 -6.77
CA GLU A 100 -14.02 12.42 -7.94
C GLU A 100 -12.81 13.35 -7.78
N LYS A 101 -13.03 14.60 -7.33
CA LYS A 101 -11.94 15.56 -7.10
C LYS A 101 -11.04 15.19 -5.91
N LEU A 102 -11.59 14.61 -4.84
CA LEU A 102 -10.84 14.06 -3.71
C LEU A 102 -9.91 12.92 -4.14
N ILE A 103 -10.42 11.96 -4.90
CA ILE A 103 -9.62 10.81 -5.38
C ILE A 103 -8.55 11.25 -6.38
N VAL A 104 -8.83 12.20 -7.28
CA VAL A 104 -7.83 12.76 -8.21
C VAL A 104 -6.71 13.48 -7.46
N HIS A 105 -7.05 14.38 -6.52
CA HIS A 105 -6.08 15.15 -5.76
C HIS A 105 -5.17 14.25 -4.90
N LEU A 106 -5.75 13.24 -4.26
CA LEU A 106 -4.98 12.24 -3.50
C LEU A 106 -4.12 11.35 -4.39
N SER A 107 -4.59 10.99 -5.59
CA SER A 107 -3.79 10.22 -6.54
C SER A 107 -2.53 10.99 -6.94
N GLN A 108 -2.64 12.30 -7.13
CA GLN A 108 -1.54 13.18 -7.50
C GLN A 108 -0.50 13.27 -6.37
N GLU A 109 -0.91 13.61 -5.15
CA GLU A 109 -0.01 13.67 -3.98
C GLU A 109 0.72 12.33 -3.73
N LEU A 110 0.00 11.21 -3.82
CA LEU A 110 0.59 9.87 -3.64
C LEU A 110 1.59 9.52 -4.77
N GLN A 111 1.28 9.88 -6.01
CA GLN A 111 2.16 9.62 -7.15
C GLN A 111 3.41 10.51 -7.11
N GLU A 112 3.30 11.77 -6.70
CA GLU A 112 4.46 12.64 -6.47
C GLU A 112 5.38 12.07 -5.37
N GLN A 113 4.81 11.59 -4.27
CA GLN A 113 5.56 10.95 -3.18
C GLN A 113 6.21 9.62 -3.64
N GLN A 114 5.52 8.83 -4.45
CA GLN A 114 6.06 7.61 -5.05
C GLN A 114 7.26 7.93 -5.96
N LEU A 115 7.14 8.93 -6.84
CA LEU A 115 8.23 9.36 -7.73
C LEU A 115 9.43 9.95 -6.96
N ARG A 116 9.18 10.66 -5.84
CA ARG A 116 10.24 11.15 -4.95
C ARG A 116 11.04 10.02 -4.29
N LEU A 117 10.38 8.92 -3.88
CA LEU A 117 11.05 7.76 -3.29
C LEU A 117 11.70 6.82 -4.31
N SER A 118 11.16 6.73 -5.53
CA SER A 118 11.66 5.84 -6.58
C SER A 118 12.97 6.30 -7.25
N ARG A 119 13.58 7.38 -6.77
CA ARG A 119 14.90 7.83 -7.22
C ARG A 119 15.95 6.77 -6.82
N SER A 120 16.65 6.25 -7.83
CA SER A 120 17.52 5.06 -7.74
C SER A 120 18.79 5.29 -6.92
N ASP A 121 19.17 6.55 -6.70
CA ASP A 121 20.36 7.00 -5.97
C ASP A 121 20.21 6.99 -4.44
N LEU A 122 18.99 6.85 -3.89
CA LEU A 122 18.78 6.83 -2.43
C LEU A 122 19.31 5.54 -1.77
N PRO A 123 20.28 5.62 -0.83
CA PRO A 123 20.72 4.50 -0.01
C PRO A 123 19.56 3.86 0.77
N SER A 124 19.60 2.55 1.00
CA SER A 124 18.50 1.79 1.64
C SER A 124 18.08 2.35 3.00
N SER A 125 19.03 2.84 3.82
CA SER A 125 18.74 3.46 5.12
C SER A 125 17.99 4.79 5.00
N VAL A 126 18.39 5.64 4.06
CA VAL A 126 17.74 6.92 3.77
C VAL A 126 16.34 6.68 3.21
N TRP A 127 16.23 5.75 2.24
CA TRP A 127 14.96 5.37 1.64
C TRP A 127 13.99 4.77 2.68
N PHE A 128 14.44 3.85 3.53
CA PHE A 128 13.56 3.20 4.51
C PHE A 128 13.08 4.18 5.59
N ASN A 129 13.92 5.12 6.03
CA ASN A 129 13.47 6.21 6.92
C ASN A 129 12.43 7.12 6.23
N ALA A 130 12.67 7.53 4.98
CA ALA A 130 11.75 8.39 4.24
C ALA A 130 10.40 7.68 3.96
N PHE A 131 10.43 6.42 3.52
CA PHE A 131 9.25 5.57 3.40
C PHE A 131 8.54 5.43 4.75
N GLY A 132 9.28 5.22 5.84
CA GLY A 132 8.73 5.08 7.18
C GLY A 132 8.00 6.31 7.69
N CYS A 133 8.55 7.50 7.46
CA CYS A 133 7.87 8.77 7.76
C CYS A 133 6.56 8.91 6.97
N LEU A 134 6.57 8.56 5.67
CA LEU A 134 5.40 8.65 4.80
C LEU A 134 4.31 7.64 5.19
N ILE A 135 4.65 6.36 5.38
CA ILE A 135 3.67 5.29 5.65
C ILE A 135 2.97 5.48 7.01
N VAL A 136 3.70 5.92 8.03
CA VAL A 136 3.15 6.28 9.36
C VAL A 136 2.19 7.45 9.23
N ASN A 137 2.57 8.48 8.46
CA ASN A 137 1.70 9.63 8.22
C ASN A 137 0.44 9.25 7.42
N HIS A 138 0.55 8.44 6.38
CA HIS A 138 -0.61 7.99 5.60
C HIS A 138 -1.61 7.18 6.44
N ALA A 139 -1.13 6.30 7.32
CA ALA A 139 -1.99 5.53 8.22
C ALA A 139 -2.80 6.42 9.17
N HIS A 140 -2.27 7.60 9.56
CA HIS A 140 -3.01 8.62 10.30
C HIS A 140 -3.93 9.45 9.38
N ALA A 141 -3.38 9.97 8.27
CA ALA A 141 -4.06 10.86 7.34
C ALA A 141 -5.34 10.25 6.76
N ILE A 142 -5.34 8.95 6.43
CA ILE A 142 -6.54 8.23 5.96
C ILE A 142 -7.69 8.35 6.96
N SER A 143 -7.43 8.16 8.27
CA SER A 143 -8.44 8.35 9.32
C SER A 143 -8.86 9.82 9.46
N THR A 144 -7.92 10.77 9.40
CA THR A 144 -8.24 12.20 9.51
C THR A 144 -9.13 12.68 8.35
N ILE A 145 -8.76 12.36 7.11
CA ILE A 145 -9.53 12.66 5.89
C ILE A 145 -10.92 12.02 5.99
N SER A 146 -11.01 10.75 6.35
CA SER A 146 -12.30 10.06 6.50
C SER A 146 -13.24 10.74 7.50
N SER A 147 -12.71 11.37 8.55
CA SER A 147 -13.52 12.11 9.53
C SER A 147 -14.06 13.45 8.99
N ILE A 148 -13.29 14.15 8.16
CA ILE A 148 -13.73 15.39 7.48
C ILE A 148 -14.80 15.07 6.44
N PHE A 149 -14.59 13.99 5.68
CA PHE A 149 -15.50 13.56 4.61
C PHE A 149 -16.54 12.54 5.08
N ALA A 150 -16.85 12.46 6.38
CA ALA A 150 -17.76 11.45 6.92
C ALA A 150 -19.19 11.54 6.34
N TYR A 151 -19.68 12.75 6.03
CA TYR A 151 -20.96 12.94 5.37
C TYR A 151 -20.94 12.52 3.89
N LEU A 152 -19.83 12.76 3.18
CA LEU A 152 -19.61 12.24 1.82
C LEU A 152 -19.56 10.70 1.83
N ASN A 153 -18.89 10.09 2.81
CA ASN A 153 -18.85 8.64 2.98
C ASN A 153 -20.28 8.09 3.09
N ARG A 154 -21.06 8.61 4.04
CA ARG A 154 -22.44 8.17 4.27
C ARG A 154 -23.37 8.39 3.08
N THR A 155 -23.28 9.53 2.39
CA THR A 155 -24.28 9.92 1.36
C THR A 155 -23.94 9.46 -0.05
N TYR A 156 -22.66 9.23 -0.36
CA TYR A 156 -22.21 8.84 -1.70
C TYR A 156 -21.45 7.52 -1.72
N VAL A 157 -20.40 7.36 -0.90
CA VAL A 157 -19.53 6.17 -0.98
C VAL A 157 -20.25 4.91 -0.49
N THR A 158 -20.89 4.98 0.67
CA THR A 158 -21.76 3.90 1.17
C THR A 158 -23.13 3.91 0.50
N GLY A 159 -23.69 5.09 0.24
CA GLY A 159 -25.05 5.23 -0.31
C GLY A 159 -25.20 4.77 -1.76
N GLU A 160 -24.24 5.09 -2.62
CA GLU A 160 -24.28 4.83 -4.06
C GLU A 160 -23.20 3.84 -4.51
N LEU A 161 -21.95 4.00 -4.04
CA LEU A 161 -20.84 3.10 -4.45
C LEU A 161 -20.81 1.77 -3.67
N GLN A 162 -21.64 1.62 -2.63
CA GLN A 162 -21.67 0.44 -1.74
C GLN A 162 -20.30 0.08 -1.13
N SER A 163 -19.47 1.10 -0.86
CA SER A 163 -18.13 0.98 -0.29
C SER A 163 -17.99 1.81 1.00
N ASP A 164 -16.79 1.84 1.56
CA ASP A 164 -16.38 2.72 2.66
C ASP A 164 -15.18 3.57 2.24
N LEU A 165 -15.24 4.87 2.52
CA LEU A 165 -14.18 5.82 2.16
C LEU A 165 -12.83 5.43 2.79
N ASN A 166 -12.78 4.86 3.99
CA ASN A 166 -11.51 4.41 4.56
C ASN A 166 -10.93 3.24 3.75
N HIS A 167 -11.77 2.35 3.23
CA HIS A 167 -11.37 1.29 2.30
C HIS A 167 -10.88 1.84 0.96
N GLU A 168 -11.65 2.72 0.30
CA GLU A 168 -11.25 3.40 -0.95
C GLU A 168 -9.88 4.08 -0.83
N LEU A 169 -9.65 4.81 0.26
CA LEU A 169 -8.38 5.51 0.52
C LEU A 169 -7.20 4.54 0.75
N ARG A 170 -7.42 3.38 1.36
CA ARG A 170 -6.39 2.33 1.52
C ARG A 170 -6.07 1.65 0.20
N LEU A 171 -7.06 1.39 -0.66
CA LEU A 171 -6.85 0.88 -2.02
C LEU A 171 -6.09 1.89 -2.90
N LEU A 172 -6.40 3.19 -2.75
CA LEU A 172 -5.70 4.24 -3.47
C LEU A 172 -4.23 4.34 -3.04
N LEU A 173 -3.97 4.29 -1.73
CA LEU A 173 -2.61 4.24 -1.18
C LEU A 173 -1.83 2.99 -1.64
N HIS A 174 -2.50 1.83 -1.71
CA HIS A 174 -1.88 0.62 -2.25
C HIS A 174 -1.45 0.82 -3.71
N SER A 175 -2.40 1.17 -4.58
CA SER A 175 -2.20 1.22 -6.04
C SER A 175 -1.32 2.38 -6.52
N ARG A 176 -1.32 3.53 -5.84
CA ARG A 176 -0.57 4.73 -6.25
C ARG A 176 0.79 4.89 -5.59
N PHE A 177 1.03 4.26 -4.43
CA PHE A 177 2.27 4.43 -3.67
C PHE A 177 2.93 3.08 -3.33
N ILE A 178 2.26 2.22 -2.55
CA ILE A 178 2.90 1.03 -1.96
C ILE A 178 3.30 0.01 -3.04
N GLN A 179 2.46 -0.21 -4.06
CA GLN A 179 2.77 -1.15 -5.15
C GLN A 179 4.06 -0.75 -5.88
N GLY A 180 4.25 0.54 -6.17
CA GLY A 180 5.45 1.09 -6.80
C GLY A 180 6.69 1.18 -5.91
N GLN A 181 6.58 0.78 -4.64
CA GLN A 181 7.70 0.67 -3.68
C GLN A 181 7.93 -0.78 -3.21
N SER A 182 7.12 -1.74 -3.65
CA SER A 182 7.02 -3.09 -3.08
C SER A 182 8.33 -3.87 -3.06
N GLU A 183 9.09 -3.86 -4.16
CA GLU A 183 10.40 -4.54 -4.27
C GLU A 183 11.46 -3.95 -3.33
N LYS A 184 11.60 -2.62 -3.29
CA LYS A 184 12.58 -1.97 -2.40
C LYS A 184 12.16 -2.09 -0.93
N LEU A 185 10.86 -2.08 -0.63
CA LEU A 185 10.31 -2.37 0.70
C LEU A 185 10.68 -3.77 1.17
N PHE A 186 10.46 -4.77 0.31
CA PHE A 186 10.79 -6.18 0.55
C PHE A 186 12.28 -6.35 0.88
N ILE A 187 13.17 -5.81 0.03
CA ILE A 187 14.63 -5.87 0.23
C ILE A 187 15.01 -5.20 1.56
N CYS A 188 14.52 -3.99 1.84
CA CYS A 188 14.88 -3.28 3.06
C CYS A 188 14.37 -3.99 4.33
N LEU A 189 13.15 -4.53 4.33
CA LEU A 189 12.63 -5.29 5.47
C LEU A 189 13.44 -6.57 5.72
N ARG A 190 13.93 -7.24 4.67
CA ARG A 190 14.85 -8.37 4.83
C ARG A 190 16.18 -7.94 5.46
N MET A 191 16.81 -6.88 4.95
CA MET A 191 18.05 -6.36 5.52
C MET A 191 17.89 -5.88 6.98
N VAL A 192 16.71 -5.42 7.38
CA VAL A 192 16.39 -5.10 8.78
C VAL A 192 16.31 -6.38 9.62
N ALA A 193 15.67 -7.44 9.10
CA ALA A 193 15.51 -8.71 9.81
C ALA A 193 16.83 -9.49 9.99
N ASP A 194 17.75 -9.41 9.01
CA ASP A 194 19.07 -10.05 9.10
C ASP A 194 20.16 -9.17 9.77
N GLY A 195 19.84 -7.90 10.07
CA GLY A 195 20.73 -6.94 10.73
C GLY A 195 21.68 -6.20 9.80
N SER A 196 21.67 -6.46 8.49
CA SER A 196 22.50 -5.76 7.50
C SER A 196 22.09 -4.29 7.27
N LEU A 197 20.87 -3.92 7.65
CA LEU A 197 20.39 -2.54 7.67
C LEU A 197 20.07 -2.12 9.12
N PRO A 198 21.02 -1.51 9.85
CA PRO A 198 20.80 -1.12 11.24
C PRO A 198 19.77 0.02 11.31
N MET A 199 18.57 -0.31 11.77
CA MET A 199 17.46 0.62 11.99
C MET A 199 17.06 0.60 13.47
N GLY A 200 16.63 1.73 14.01
CA GLY A 200 16.11 1.78 15.37
C GLY A 200 14.79 1.00 15.49
N ASP A 201 14.67 0.13 16.49
CA ASP A 201 13.50 -0.74 16.72
C ASP A 201 12.15 0.02 16.62
N ARG A 202 12.08 1.22 17.23
CA ARG A 202 10.90 2.09 17.16
C ARG A 202 10.51 2.48 15.73
N VAL A 203 11.46 2.66 14.82
CA VAL A 203 11.19 2.96 13.40
C VAL A 203 10.59 1.74 12.72
N VAL A 204 11.20 0.57 12.90
CA VAL A 204 10.73 -0.71 12.34
C VAL A 204 9.32 -1.02 12.83
N SER A 205 9.11 -1.01 14.16
CA SER A 205 7.82 -1.23 14.80
C SER A 205 6.73 -0.28 14.25
N ASN A 206 7.01 1.03 14.17
CA ASN A 206 6.09 2.00 13.61
C ASN A 206 5.72 1.70 12.14
N VAL A 207 6.69 1.27 11.31
CA VAL A 207 6.46 0.90 9.90
C VAL A 207 5.57 -0.35 9.81
N ILE A 208 5.90 -1.40 10.55
CA ILE A 208 5.16 -2.67 10.55
C ILE A 208 3.71 -2.46 11.02
N LEU A 209 3.51 -1.74 12.13
CA LEU A 209 2.19 -1.40 12.66
C LEU A 209 1.37 -0.54 11.68
N SER A 210 2.02 0.40 10.98
CA SER A 210 1.36 1.25 9.98
C SER A 210 0.98 0.48 8.73
N LEU A 211 1.86 -0.38 8.21
CA LEU A 211 1.57 -1.29 7.12
C LEU A 211 0.36 -2.18 7.46
N ASN A 212 0.39 -2.85 8.61
CA ASN A 212 -0.72 -3.71 9.07
C ASN A 212 -2.04 -2.93 9.23
N ARG A 213 -2.00 -1.67 9.65
CA ARG A 213 -3.18 -0.79 9.74
C ARG A 213 -3.74 -0.39 8.37
N ILE A 214 -2.89 -0.30 7.35
CA ILE A 214 -3.30 0.02 5.96
C ILE A 214 -3.85 -1.21 5.26
N ASN A 215 -3.14 -2.34 5.36
CA ASN A 215 -3.63 -3.65 4.95
C ASN A 215 -2.95 -4.73 5.81
N ALA A 216 -3.74 -5.53 6.50
CA ALA A 216 -3.25 -6.66 7.29
C ALA A 216 -2.44 -7.64 6.43
N ASP A 217 -2.81 -7.82 5.15
CA ASP A 217 -2.14 -8.74 4.23
C ASP A 217 -0.66 -8.40 4.01
N TYR A 218 -0.22 -7.16 4.24
CA TYR A 218 1.18 -6.75 4.07
C TYR A 218 2.19 -7.51 4.96
N TYR A 219 1.73 -8.38 5.87
CA TYR A 219 2.60 -9.36 6.53
C TYR A 219 3.46 -10.16 5.53
N TRP A 220 3.00 -10.37 4.29
CA TRP A 220 3.74 -11.14 3.29
C TRP A 220 5.09 -10.52 2.92
N PHE A 221 5.31 -9.22 3.16
CA PHE A 221 6.62 -8.59 2.93
C PHE A 221 7.71 -9.15 3.84
N ASN A 222 7.41 -9.48 5.09
CA ASN A 222 8.33 -10.15 6.03
C ASN A 222 7.54 -10.73 7.23
N PRO A 223 7.03 -11.98 7.13
CA PRO A 223 6.19 -12.54 8.19
C PRO A 223 6.85 -12.60 9.58
N PRO A 224 8.17 -12.93 9.73
CA PRO A 224 8.85 -12.89 11.02
C PRO A 224 8.84 -11.51 11.69
N LEU A 225 9.14 -10.42 10.97
CA LEU A 225 9.08 -9.07 11.54
C LEU A 225 7.65 -8.67 11.94
N PHE A 226 6.63 -9.05 11.14
CA PHE A 226 5.24 -8.80 11.50
C PHE A 226 4.85 -9.54 12.79
N GLN A 227 5.26 -10.80 12.95
CA GLN A 227 5.02 -11.57 14.16
C GLN A 227 5.74 -10.99 15.40
N GLN A 228 6.94 -10.41 15.23
CA GLN A 228 7.70 -9.79 16.32
C GLN A 228 7.02 -8.51 16.85
N HIS A 229 6.43 -7.70 15.97
CA HIS A 229 5.88 -6.38 16.35
C HIS A 229 4.35 -6.33 16.54
N ILE A 230 3.61 -7.38 16.15
CA ILE A 230 2.13 -7.40 16.25
C ILE A 230 1.67 -8.43 17.30
N PRO A 231 1.13 -7.98 18.45
CA PRO A 231 0.55 -8.88 19.44
C PRO A 231 -0.57 -9.75 18.84
N ALA A 232 -0.56 -11.04 19.15
CA ALA A 232 -1.52 -12.02 18.65
C ALA A 232 -1.62 -12.11 17.11
N PHE A 233 -0.50 -11.88 16.39
CA PHE A 233 -0.41 -12.07 14.94
C PHE A 233 -0.92 -13.47 14.54
N LYS A 234 -2.03 -13.52 13.79
CA LYS A 234 -2.57 -14.75 13.22
C LYS A 234 -1.91 -15.00 11.87
N THR A 235 -0.89 -15.85 11.86
CA THR A 235 -0.33 -16.41 10.63
C THR A 235 -1.46 -17.03 9.80
N PRO A 236 -1.75 -16.54 8.58
CA PRO A 236 -2.86 -17.05 7.80
C PRO A 236 -2.58 -18.48 7.32
N PRO A 237 -3.63 -19.28 7.04
CA PRO A 237 -3.50 -20.72 6.81
C PRO A 237 -2.68 -21.09 5.56
N ASN A 238 -2.51 -20.16 4.61
CA ASN A 238 -1.69 -20.30 3.42
C ASN A 238 -0.26 -19.73 3.56
N ALA A 239 0.19 -19.37 4.78
CA ALA A 239 1.51 -18.77 4.98
C ALA A 239 2.68 -19.61 4.44
N THR A 240 2.58 -20.94 4.46
CA THR A 240 3.58 -21.85 3.85
C THR A 240 3.63 -21.71 2.32
N GLU A 241 2.47 -21.51 1.67
CA GLU A 241 2.39 -21.26 0.23
C GLU A 241 2.92 -19.87 -0.12
N LEU A 242 2.61 -18.85 0.70
CA LEU A 242 3.20 -17.52 0.54
C LEU A 242 4.72 -17.54 0.76
N ALA A 243 5.23 -18.30 1.73
CA ALA A 243 6.66 -18.50 1.93
C ALA A 243 7.32 -19.17 0.71
N ALA A 244 6.70 -20.20 0.13
CA ALA A 244 7.20 -20.80 -1.10
C ALA A 244 7.18 -19.84 -2.31
N ARG A 245 6.14 -18.98 -2.42
CA ARG A 245 6.08 -17.92 -3.45
C ARG A 245 7.10 -16.81 -3.21
N PHE A 246 7.40 -16.49 -1.94
CA PHE A 246 8.43 -15.57 -1.49
C PHE A 246 9.82 -16.10 -1.87
N ASP A 247 10.12 -17.36 -1.58
CA ASP A 247 11.39 -18.03 -1.95
C ASP A 247 11.58 -18.08 -3.47
N LEU A 248 10.50 -18.32 -4.23
CA LEU A 248 10.53 -18.30 -5.69
C LEU A 248 10.79 -16.88 -6.26
N ALA A 249 10.20 -15.84 -5.66
CA ALA A 249 10.46 -14.45 -6.04
C ALA A 249 11.92 -14.06 -5.71
N GLN A 250 12.41 -14.49 -4.56
CA GLN A 250 13.79 -14.29 -4.12
C GLN A 250 14.79 -14.95 -5.09
N ALA A 251 14.58 -16.22 -5.44
CA ALA A 251 15.43 -16.92 -6.39
C ALA A 251 15.48 -16.25 -7.77
N ARG A 252 14.38 -15.64 -8.22
CA ARG A 252 14.34 -14.86 -9.48
C ARG A 252 15.16 -13.56 -9.37
N LEU A 253 15.07 -12.85 -8.25
CA LEU A 253 15.84 -11.63 -8.02
C LEU A 253 17.35 -11.93 -7.92
N ASP A 254 17.74 -12.99 -7.21
CA ASP A 254 19.14 -13.41 -7.09
C ASP A 254 19.73 -13.79 -8.46
N VAL A 255 18.95 -14.47 -9.31
CA VAL A 255 19.32 -14.76 -10.71
C VAL A 255 19.43 -13.48 -11.53
N GLN A 256 18.53 -12.50 -11.37
CA GLN A 256 18.64 -11.21 -12.06
C GLN A 256 19.87 -10.41 -11.64
N MET A 257 20.22 -10.39 -10.35
CA MET A 257 21.43 -9.72 -9.88
C MET A 257 22.71 -10.42 -10.37
N GLN A 258 22.71 -11.74 -10.52
CA GLN A 258 23.82 -12.48 -11.12
C GLN A 258 23.96 -12.20 -12.63
N LEU A 259 22.84 -12.13 -13.36
CA LEU A 259 22.84 -11.86 -14.81
C LEU A 259 23.10 -10.39 -15.16
N GLY A 260 22.75 -9.45 -14.27
CA GLY A 260 23.05 -8.02 -14.42
C GLY A 260 24.47 -7.62 -14.00
N GLY A 261 25.26 -8.54 -13.44
CA GLY A 261 26.58 -8.26 -12.86
C GLY A 261 27.76 -8.26 -13.83
N ASP A 262 27.59 -8.67 -15.09
CA ASP A 262 28.68 -8.89 -16.06
C ASP A 262 29.14 -7.60 -16.79
N GLY A 263 29.05 -6.46 -16.10
CA GLY A 263 29.47 -5.15 -16.60
C GLY A 263 30.02 -4.24 -15.50
N VAL A 264 31.30 -3.87 -15.63
CA VAL A 264 32.06 -2.88 -14.82
C VAL A 264 32.76 -3.41 -13.54
N ASN A 265 33.96 -3.94 -13.75
CA ASN A 265 35.20 -3.77 -12.98
C ASN A 265 35.28 -4.07 -11.46
N ASN A 266 36.02 -5.15 -11.16
CA ASN A 266 37.17 -5.19 -10.24
C ASN A 266 37.31 -4.08 -9.19
N MET A 267 36.91 -4.35 -7.93
CA MET A 267 37.78 -4.23 -6.74
C MET A 267 37.03 -4.59 -5.44
N THR A 268 37.13 -5.85 -4.99
CA THR A 268 37.25 -6.25 -3.57
C THR A 268 37.30 -7.78 -3.43
N LYS A 269 38.51 -8.35 -3.54
CA LYS A 269 38.76 -9.71 -3.02
C LYS A 269 39.08 -9.58 -1.53
N GLY A 270 38.18 -10.01 -0.65
CA GLY A 270 38.47 -10.08 0.78
C GLY A 270 37.29 -10.51 1.63
N MET A 271 37.37 -11.73 2.18
CA MET A 271 36.54 -12.28 3.27
C MET A 271 35.04 -12.49 2.89
N CYS A 272 34.34 -13.55 3.30
CA CYS A 272 34.65 -14.69 4.17
C CYS A 272 34.39 -16.03 3.47
N ARG A 273 35.16 -17.08 3.80
CA ARG A 273 34.93 -18.45 3.28
C ARG A 273 34.71 -19.42 4.44
N LYS A 274 33.47 -19.92 4.55
CA LYS A 274 33.03 -21.15 5.26
C LYS A 274 33.27 -21.23 6.78
N HIS A 275 32.19 -21.45 7.51
CA HIS A 275 32.09 -22.60 8.42
C HIS A 275 30.70 -23.23 8.26
N TYR A 276 30.65 -24.41 7.65
CA TYR A 276 29.53 -25.35 7.80
C TYR A 276 29.95 -26.31 8.93
N LEU A 277 29.06 -26.55 9.90
CA LEU A 277 29.29 -27.54 10.95
C LEU A 277 28.75 -28.90 10.49
N ASP A 278 29.58 -29.93 10.62
CA ASP A 278 29.23 -31.33 10.37
C ASP A 278 28.56 -31.92 11.64
N PRO A 279 27.36 -32.55 11.55
CA PRO A 279 26.65 -33.04 12.74
C PRO A 279 27.27 -34.26 13.46
N ASN A 280 28.27 -34.95 12.90
CA ASN A 280 28.64 -36.31 13.32
C ASN A 280 30.04 -36.50 13.95
N SER A 281 30.45 -35.62 14.87
CA SER A 281 31.68 -35.83 15.68
C SER A 281 31.43 -35.75 17.20
N LEU A 282 31.30 -36.93 17.84
CA LEU A 282 31.27 -37.09 19.31
C LEU A 282 32.70 -37.02 19.90
N PRO A 283 32.95 -36.28 20.99
CA PRO A 283 34.25 -36.31 21.69
C PRO A 283 34.34 -37.41 22.75
N ILE A 284 35.40 -38.22 22.69
CA ILE A 284 35.83 -39.17 23.73
C ILE A 284 36.71 -38.43 24.77
N PRO A 285 36.70 -38.76 26.08
CA PRO A 285 37.13 -37.82 27.12
C PRO A 285 38.49 -38.10 27.79
N LYS A 286 39.05 -37.04 28.43
CA LYS A 286 40.11 -36.99 29.47
C LYS A 286 41.55 -37.35 29.07
N ARG A 287 42.49 -36.45 29.43
CA ARG A 287 43.37 -36.65 30.62
C ARG A 287 44.00 -35.35 31.11
N ASN A 288 44.11 -35.21 32.44
CA ASN A 288 44.83 -34.11 33.11
C ASN A 288 46.34 -34.36 33.09
N HIS A 289 47.15 -33.30 33.18
CA HIS A 289 48.33 -33.29 34.05
C HIS A 289 48.58 -31.87 34.59
N ALA A 290 49.15 -31.81 35.80
CA ALA A 290 49.38 -30.59 36.58
C ALA A 290 50.88 -30.23 36.64
N THR A 291 51.24 -29.38 37.62
CA THR A 291 52.58 -28.78 37.90
C THR A 291 52.95 -27.59 36.99
N GLY A 292 53.53 -26.51 37.49
CA GLY A 292 53.76 -26.13 38.89
C GLY A 292 54.71 -24.93 39.03
N ASP A 293 54.58 -24.20 40.14
CA ASP A 293 55.53 -23.21 40.70
C ASP A 293 55.83 -21.91 39.89
N SER A 294 55.60 -20.70 40.44
CA SER A 294 56.41 -19.94 41.45
C SER A 294 57.60 -19.20 40.79
N VAL A 295 58.03 -17.99 41.17
CA VAL A 295 57.80 -17.16 42.38
C VAL A 295 58.22 -15.68 42.12
N ASP A 296 57.71 -14.72 42.91
CA ASP A 296 58.19 -13.34 43.23
C ASP A 296 58.62 -12.35 42.10
N VAL A 297 58.54 -11.01 42.24
CA VAL A 297 58.35 -10.09 43.39
C VAL A 297 57.23 -9.08 43.11
#